data_AF-A0A2V8UN08-F1
#
_entry.id   AF-A0A2V8UN08-F1
#
_cell.length_a   1.000
_cell.length_b   1.000
_cell.length_c   1.000
_cell.angle_alpha   90.00
_cell.angle_beta   90.00
_cell.angle_gamma   90.00
#
_symmetry.space_group_name_H-M   'P 1'
#
loop_
_entity.id
_entity.type
_entity.pdbx_description
1 polymer ?
#
loop_
_entity_poly.entity_id
_entity_poly.type
_entity_poly.pdbx_seq_one_letter_code
_entity_poly.pdbx_strand_id
1 'polypeptide(L)'
;MPREAIASFEKARELMPNSPVPLALLAHAYNVVGARAEADRLRHALDRCASTCCVSSYLMARAYLGFDHDRAFELLEKALEERDPRLAHINVSPIWDGVRSDPRFAVLVGRMGLTVREPVP
;
A
#
# COMPACT_ATOMS: atom_id res chain seq x y z
N MET A 1 -4.41 17.77 -10.18
CA MET A 1 -4.51 16.48 -10.89
C MET A 1 -5.11 15.28 -10.12
N PRO A 2 -5.80 15.39 -8.97
CA PRO A 2 -6.31 14.18 -8.31
C PRO A 2 -7.59 13.61 -8.95
N ARG A 3 -8.40 14.43 -9.65
CA ARG A 3 -9.63 13.96 -10.33
C ARG A 3 -9.36 13.05 -11.53
N GLU A 4 -8.29 13.31 -12.29
CA GLU A 4 -7.88 12.45 -13.41
C GLU A 4 -7.36 11.09 -12.92
N ALA A 5 -6.67 11.08 -11.77
CA ALA A 5 -6.24 9.84 -11.13
C ALA A 5 -7.42 8.98 -10.68
N ILE A 6 -8.45 9.58 -10.08
CA ILE A 6 -9.69 8.88 -9.68
C ILE A 6 -10.34 8.22 -10.89
N ALA A 7 -10.58 8.95 -11.98
CA ALA A 7 -11.19 8.39 -13.19
C ALA A 7 -10.37 7.23 -13.78
N SER A 8 -9.04 7.36 -13.75
CA SER A 8 -8.13 6.31 -14.24
C SER A 8 -8.20 5.05 -13.37
N PHE A 9 -8.25 5.21 -12.04
CA PHE A 9 -8.36 4.08 -11.12
C PHE A 9 -9.75 3.43 -11.11
N GLU A 10 -10.82 4.20 -11.35
CA GLU A 10 -12.15 3.64 -11.58
C GLU A 10 -12.17 2.75 -12.82
N LYS A 11 -11.56 3.22 -13.92
CA LYS A 11 -11.42 2.40 -15.13
C LYS A 11 -10.58 1.14 -14.88
N ALA A 12 -9.48 1.27 -14.14
CA ALA A 12 -8.65 0.12 -13.77
C ALA A 12 -9.42 -0.90 -12.92
N ARG A 13 -10.32 -0.45 -12.04
CA ARG A 13 -11.19 -1.34 -11.24
C ARG A 13 -12.21 -2.07 -12.11
N GLU A 14 -12.79 -1.42 -13.12
CA GLU A 14 -13.68 -2.08 -14.07
C GLU A 14 -12.96 -3.19 -14.85
N LEU A 15 -11.72 -2.94 -15.26
CA LEU A 15 -10.90 -3.89 -16.02
C LEU A 15 -10.34 -5.02 -15.14
N MET A 16 -10.15 -4.76 -13.84
CA MET A 16 -9.58 -5.70 -12.88
C MET A 16 -10.43 -5.79 -11.60
N PRO A 17 -11.67 -6.32 -11.67
CA PRO A 17 -12.61 -6.31 -10.55
C PRO A 17 -12.14 -7.09 -9.32
N ASN A 18 -11.26 -8.07 -9.52
CA ASN A 18 -10.69 -8.89 -8.45
C ASN A 18 -9.31 -8.42 -7.98
N SER A 19 -8.79 -7.32 -8.55
CA SER A 19 -7.49 -6.77 -8.16
C SER A 19 -7.69 -5.75 -7.03
N PRO A 20 -6.97 -5.89 -5.91
CA PRO A 20 -7.00 -4.89 -4.85
C PRO A 20 -6.15 -3.66 -5.19
N VAL A 21 -5.33 -3.70 -6.24
CA VAL A 21 -4.46 -2.57 -6.61
C VAL A 21 -5.27 -1.35 -7.07
N PRO A 22 -6.25 -1.45 -7.99
CA PRO A 22 -7.13 -0.33 -8.30
C PRO A 22 -7.95 0.13 -7.11
N LEU A 23 -8.42 -0.79 -6.27
CA LEU A 23 -9.19 -0.47 -5.06
C LEU A 23 -8.37 0.40 -4.10
N ALA A 24 -7.11 0.01 -3.87
CA ALA A 24 -6.13 0.71 -3.05
C ALA A 24 -5.85 2.13 -3.52
N LEU A 25 -5.50 2.25 -4.80
CA LEU A 25 -5.14 3.52 -5.42
C LEU A 25 -6.33 4.47 -5.48
N LEU A 26 -7.51 3.95 -5.79
CA LEU A 26 -8.75 4.72 -5.81
C LEU A 26 -9.13 5.22 -4.42
N ALA A 27 -9.04 4.35 -3.41
CA ALA A 27 -9.27 4.75 -2.03
C ALA A 27 -8.30 5.87 -1.62
N HIS A 28 -7.03 5.79 -2.03
CA HIS A 28 -6.00 6.76 -1.62
C HIS A 28 -6.27 8.10 -2.29
N ALA A 29 -6.60 8.07 -3.58
CA ALA A 29 -7.00 9.24 -4.33
C ALA A 29 -8.24 9.92 -3.71
N TYR A 30 -9.23 9.15 -3.26
CA TYR A 30 -10.38 9.68 -2.54
C TYR A 30 -10.02 10.31 -1.18
N ASN A 31 -9.08 9.71 -0.44
CA ASN A 31 -8.58 10.28 0.82
C ASN A 31 -7.88 11.63 0.58
N VAL A 32 -7.02 11.72 -0.44
CA VAL A 32 -6.29 12.95 -0.82
C VAL A 32 -7.22 14.10 -1.18
N VAL A 33 -8.39 13.83 -1.81
CA VAL A 33 -9.37 14.88 -2.16
C VAL A 33 -10.40 15.16 -1.06
N GLY A 34 -10.25 14.55 0.12
CA GLY A 34 -11.18 14.73 1.24
C GLY A 34 -12.53 13.99 1.09
N ALA A 35 -12.66 13.10 0.11
CA ALA A 35 -13.86 12.30 -0.13
C ALA A 35 -13.88 11.07 0.81
N ARG A 36 -14.08 11.34 2.10
CA ARG A 36 -13.88 10.36 3.16
C ARG A 36 -14.84 9.17 3.10
N ALA A 37 -16.09 9.41 2.71
CA ALA A 37 -17.09 8.34 2.60
C ALA A 37 -16.72 7.32 1.50
N GLU A 38 -16.23 7.80 0.36
CA GLU A 38 -15.76 6.98 -0.76
C GLU A 38 -14.49 6.22 -0.39
N ALA A 39 -13.55 6.90 0.27
CA ALA A 39 -12.32 6.27 0.79
C ALA A 39 -12.65 5.13 1.77
N ASP A 40 -13.56 5.34 2.72
CA ASP A 40 -13.96 4.33 3.70
C ASP A 40 -14.70 3.14 3.07
N ARG A 41 -15.57 3.37 2.08
CA ARG A 41 -16.22 2.27 1.33
C ARG A 41 -15.19 1.36 0.66
N LEU A 42 -14.16 1.96 0.05
CA LEU A 42 -13.13 1.21 -0.65
C LEU A 42 -12.15 0.53 0.32
N ARG A 43 -11.87 1.14 1.48
CA ARG A 43 -11.14 0.49 2.57
C ARG A 43 -11.83 -0.80 3.02
N HIS A 44 -13.15 -0.77 3.22
CA HIS A 44 -13.90 -2.00 3.54
C HIS A 44 -13.89 -3.03 2.42
N ALA A 45 -13.85 -2.60 1.16
CA ALA A 45 -13.69 -3.53 0.03
C ALA A 45 -12.29 -4.17 0.03
N LEU A 46 -11.24 -3.40 0.35
CA LEU A 46 -9.88 -3.90 0.52
C LEU A 46 -9.76 -4.90 1.67
N ASP A 47 -10.40 -4.63 2.82
CA ASP A 47 -10.43 -5.56 3.95
C ASP A 47 -11.02 -6.92 3.54
N ARG A 48 -12.13 -6.89 2.77
CA ARG A 48 -12.74 -8.12 2.24
C ARG A 48 -11.81 -8.83 1.25
N CYS A 49 -11.23 -8.11 0.29
CA CYS A 49 -10.26 -8.68 -0.64
C CYS A 49 -9.06 -9.32 0.07
N ALA A 50 -8.55 -8.69 1.13
CA ALA A 50 -7.45 -9.22 1.94
C ALA A 50 -7.81 -10.54 2.64
N SER A 51 -9.09 -10.74 2.98
CA SER A 51 -9.59 -11.95 3.63
C SER A 51 -9.96 -13.08 2.66
N THR A 52 -10.28 -12.77 1.40
CA THR A 52 -10.85 -13.75 0.45
C THR A 52 -9.95 -14.10 -0.73
N CYS A 53 -8.95 -13.27 -1.06
CA CYS A 53 -8.09 -13.48 -2.22
C CYS A 53 -6.63 -13.72 -1.78
N CYS A 54 -5.92 -14.61 -2.48
CA CYS A 54 -4.45 -14.77 -2.39
C CYS A 54 -3.74 -13.55 -3.00
N VAL A 55 -3.94 -12.39 -2.39
CA VAL A 55 -3.27 -11.16 -2.77
C VAL A 55 -1.96 -11.11 -2.01
N SER A 56 -0.90 -10.75 -2.72
CA SER A 56 0.37 -10.34 -2.12
C SER A 56 0.16 -9.38 -0.94
N SER A 57 0.67 -9.77 0.22
CA SER A 57 0.64 -8.93 1.42
C SER A 57 1.40 -7.61 1.19
N TYR A 58 2.44 -7.61 0.34
CA TYR A 58 3.15 -6.38 -0.05
C TYR A 58 2.25 -5.39 -0.81
N LEU A 59 1.45 -5.86 -1.77
CA LEU A 59 0.54 -4.99 -2.52
C LEU A 59 -0.57 -4.43 -1.63
N MET A 60 -1.03 -5.23 -0.67
CA MET A 60 -1.97 -4.77 0.35
C MET A 60 -1.33 -3.74 1.28
N ALA A 61 -0.10 -3.96 1.76
CA ALA A 61 0.60 -2.99 2.60
C ALA A 61 0.70 -1.62 1.90
N ARG A 62 1.04 -1.64 0.61
CA ARG A 62 1.12 -0.44 -0.22
C ARG A 62 -0.22 0.28 -0.34
N ALA A 63 -1.32 -0.45 -0.29
CA ALA A 63 -2.66 0.10 -0.23
C ALA A 63 -2.90 0.84 1.09
N TYR A 64 -2.64 0.16 2.21
CA TYR A 64 -2.94 0.71 3.53
C TYR A 64 -2.04 1.88 3.91
N LEU A 65 -0.87 2.04 3.27
CA LEU A 65 0.06 3.13 3.55
C LEU A 65 -0.60 4.52 3.52
N GLY A 66 -1.62 4.73 2.67
CA GLY A 66 -2.35 5.99 2.58
C GLY A 66 -3.48 6.19 3.59
N PHE A 67 -3.70 5.25 4.52
CA PHE A 67 -4.85 5.26 5.44
C PHE A 67 -4.47 4.89 6.87
N ASP A 68 -3.68 3.82 7.01
CA ASP A 68 -3.40 3.16 8.27
C ASP A 68 -1.99 2.55 8.17
N HIS A 69 -1.03 3.27 8.73
CA HIS A 69 0.36 2.83 8.75
C HIS A 69 0.53 1.55 9.58
N ASP A 70 -0.24 1.36 10.65
CA ASP A 70 -0.14 0.18 11.50
C ASP A 70 -0.51 -1.06 10.71
N ARG A 71 -1.65 -1.00 10.00
CA ARG A 71 -2.07 -2.10 9.13
C ARG A 71 -1.09 -2.32 7.96
N ALA A 72 -0.51 -1.26 7.42
CA ALA A 72 0.50 -1.37 6.37
C ALA A 72 1.74 -2.14 6.87
N PHE A 73 2.24 -1.84 8.07
CA PHE A 73 3.39 -2.53 8.65
C PHE A 73 3.10 -4.00 8.97
N GLU A 74 1.93 -4.34 9.53
CA GLU A 74 1.51 -5.73 9.73
C GLU A 74 1.55 -6.54 8.41
N LEU A 75 1.07 -5.94 7.32
CA LEU A 75 1.09 -6.56 6.00
C LEU A 75 2.49 -6.66 5.40
N LEU A 76 3.40 -5.72 5.71
CA LEU A 76 4.82 -5.82 5.33
C LEU A 76 5.54 -6.95 6.08
N GLU A 77 5.23 -7.14 7.37
CA GLU A 77 5.76 -8.27 8.12
C GLU A 77 5.29 -9.60 7.55
N LYS A 78 4.00 -9.71 7.21
CA LYS A 78 3.48 -10.89 6.52
C LYS A 78 4.14 -11.10 5.15
N ALA A 79 4.39 -10.02 4.40
CA ALA A 79 5.11 -10.11 3.13
C ALA A 79 6.56 -10.64 3.29
N LEU A 80 7.22 -10.35 4.43
CA LEU A 80 8.54 -10.92 4.74
C LEU A 80 8.45 -12.42 4.97
N GLU A 81 7.43 -12.89 5.70
CA GLU A 81 7.18 -14.31 5.92
C GLU A 81 6.87 -15.04 4.60
N GLU A 82 6.07 -14.42 3.74
CA GLU A 82 5.74 -14.89 2.38
C GLU A 82 6.94 -14.83 1.41
N ARG A 83 8.05 -14.19 1.81
CA ARG A 83 9.23 -13.92 0.96
C ARG A 83 8.85 -13.22 -0.34
N ASP A 84 7.97 -12.23 -0.26
CA ASP A 84 7.50 -11.50 -1.43
C ASP A 84 8.68 -10.82 -2.17
N PRO A 85 8.92 -11.13 -3.47
CA PRO A 85 10.10 -10.65 -4.18
C PRO A 85 10.12 -9.11 -4.32
N ARG A 86 8.97 -8.43 -4.21
CA ARG A 86 8.91 -6.96 -4.30
C ARG A 86 9.56 -6.28 -3.10
N LEU A 87 9.72 -6.97 -1.97
CA LEU A 87 10.45 -6.44 -0.82
C LEU A 87 11.88 -6.09 -1.16
N ALA A 88 12.51 -6.76 -2.15
CA ALA A 88 13.86 -6.41 -2.62
C ALA A 88 14.01 -4.93 -3.03
N HIS A 89 12.92 -4.27 -3.42
CA HIS A 89 12.91 -2.86 -3.83
C HIS A 89 12.36 -1.90 -2.76
N ILE A 90 11.96 -2.40 -1.58
CA ILE A 90 11.28 -1.58 -0.58
C ILE A 90 12.14 -0.39 -0.14
N ASN A 91 13.44 -0.60 0.03
CA ASN A 91 14.38 0.43 0.50
C ASN A 91 14.70 1.51 -0.57
N VAL A 92 14.28 1.32 -1.82
CA VAL A 92 14.53 2.28 -2.91
C VAL A 92 13.25 2.82 -3.55
N SER A 93 12.10 2.21 -3.28
CA SER A 93 10.83 2.65 -3.84
C SER A 93 10.33 3.94 -3.17
N PRO A 94 10.02 5.00 -3.94
CA PRO A 94 9.55 6.28 -3.39
C PRO A 94 8.21 6.19 -2.65
N ILE A 95 7.45 5.13 -2.89
CA ILE A 95 6.13 4.95 -2.27
C ILE A 95 6.25 4.88 -0.74
N TRP A 96 7.38 4.38 -0.23
CA TRP A 96 7.62 4.22 1.20
C TRP A 96 8.30 5.43 1.85
N ASP A 97 8.58 6.50 1.10
CA ASP A 97 9.32 7.66 1.61
C ASP A 97 8.61 8.30 2.81
N GLY A 98 7.27 8.33 2.81
CA GLY A 98 6.46 8.86 3.90
C GLY A 98 6.56 8.10 5.24
N VAL A 99 7.11 6.88 5.24
CA VAL A 99 7.29 6.06 6.45
C VAL A 99 8.75 5.68 6.72
N ARG A 100 9.71 6.21 5.97
CA ARG A 100 11.15 5.89 6.16
C ARG A 100 11.68 6.31 7.53
N SER A 101 11.14 7.38 8.10
CA SER A 101 11.50 7.86 9.44
C SER A 101 10.82 7.08 10.56
N ASP A 102 9.84 6.21 10.25
CA ASP A 102 9.19 5.36 11.23
C ASP A 102 10.19 4.27 11.69
N PRO A 103 10.44 4.11 13.00
CA PRO A 103 11.36 3.09 13.51
C PRO A 103 11.03 1.66 13.03
N ARG A 104 9.76 1.36 12.77
CA ARG A 104 9.33 0.05 12.26
C ARG A 104 9.87 -0.23 10.86
N PHE A 105 10.07 0.80 10.03
CA PHE A 105 10.68 0.64 8.71
C PHE A 105 12.14 0.20 8.83
N ALA A 106 12.90 0.75 9.78
CA ALA A 106 14.27 0.35 10.06
C ALA A 106 14.37 -1.10 10.52
N VAL A 107 13.46 -1.53 11.40
CA VAL A 107 13.36 -2.94 11.84
C VAL A 107 13.05 -3.86 10.66
N LEU A 108 12.09 -3.49 9.80
CA LEU A 108 11.68 -4.25 8.63
C LEU A 108 12.84 -4.50 7.66
N VAL A 109 13.56 -3.44 7.26
CA VAL A 109 14.70 -3.58 6.34
C VAL A 109 15.91 -4.27 6.99
N GLY A 110 16.09 -4.09 8.30
CA GLY A 110 17.12 -4.76 9.08
C GLY A 110 16.97 -6.29 9.06
N ARG A 111 15.72 -6.79 9.11
CA ARG A 111 15.42 -8.23 8.95
C ARG A 111 15.81 -8.78 7.57
N MET A 112 15.96 -7.93 6.58
CA MET A 112 16.44 -8.28 5.23
C MET A 112 17.96 -8.14 5.07
N GLY A 113 18.69 -7.75 6.13
CA GLY A 113 20.12 -7.48 6.06
C GLY A 113 20.48 -6.14 5.41
N LEU A 114 19.53 -5.20 5.35
CA LEU A 114 19.72 -3.87 4.75
C LEU A 114 19.71 -2.79 5.83
N THR A 115 20.40 -1.69 5.58
CA THR A 115 20.25 -0.44 6.34
C THR A 115 19.30 0.51 5.61
N VAL A 116 18.49 1.27 6.35
CA VAL A 116 17.60 2.27 5.76
C VAL A 116 18.43 3.23 4.91
N ARG A 117 18.05 3.42 3.65
CA ARG A 117 18.71 4.40 2.79
C ARG A 117 18.42 5.80 3.32
N GLU A 118 19.43 6.66 3.32
CA GLU A 118 19.24 8.08 3.57
C GLU A 118 18.26 8.69 2.55
N PRO A 119 17.44 9.68 2.95
CA PRO A 119 16.60 10.43 2.02
C PRO A 119 17.49 11.04 0.93
N VAL A 120 17.06 10.92 -0.34
CA VAL A 120 17.73 11.68 -1.40
C VAL A 120 17.33 13.15 -1.19
N PRO A 121 18.30 14.09 -1.10
CA PRO A 121 18.02 15.51 -0.88
C PRO A 121 17.19 16.13 -2.02
#